data_AF-A0A1M2VNN3-F1
#
_entry.id   AF-A0A1M2VNN3-F1
#
_cell.length_a   1.000
_cell.length_b   1.000
_cell.length_c   1.000
_cell.angle_alpha   90.00
_cell.angle_beta   90.00
_cell.angle_gamma   90.00
#
_symmetry.space_group_name_H-M   'P 1'
#
loop_
_entity.id
_entity.type
_entity.pdbx_description
1 polymer ?
#
loop_
_entity_poly.entity_id
_entity_poly.type
_entity_poly.pdbx_seq_one_letter_code
_entity_poly.pdbx_strand_id
1 'polypeptide(L)'
;MSPTSHCSWLKAALVGLSLCHFAAAAPALVPEVADIRVRRQSITTVSTAEIDSFTPYSFFASAGHCAASKTLTWTCGANCLANPSFKPVAAGGDGDKVQFWFVGFDPDLNTVVVSHQGTNTSEILPLIEDASIEKTTLIRKNLP
;
A
#
# COMPACT_ATOMS: atom_id res chain seq x y z
N MET A 1 -42.45 -11.89 50.12
CA MET A 1 -41.38 -12.90 50.00
C MET A 1 -41.90 -14.00 49.08
N SER A 2 -41.23 -14.17 47.94
CA SER A 2 -41.31 -15.17 46.87
C SER A 2 -42.63 -15.61 46.20
N PRO A 3 -42.58 -15.80 44.86
CA PRO A 3 -43.67 -16.24 43.98
C PRO A 3 -43.57 -17.72 43.61
N THR A 4 -44.63 -18.26 43.01
CA THR A 4 -44.64 -19.39 42.06
C THR A 4 -45.96 -19.29 41.30
N SER A 5 -46.20 -19.82 40.10
CA SER A 5 -45.43 -20.42 39.01
C SER A 5 -46.52 -20.75 37.99
N HIS A 6 -46.40 -20.34 36.73
CA HIS A 6 -47.30 -20.84 35.68
C HIS A 6 -46.48 -21.38 34.51
N CYS A 7 -46.59 -22.70 34.36
CA CYS A 7 -46.09 -23.48 33.26
C CYS A 7 -47.20 -23.56 32.20
N SER A 8 -46.85 -23.34 30.93
CA SER A 8 -46.87 -24.39 29.92
C SER A 8 -47.75 -24.28 28.65
N TRP A 9 -47.13 -24.73 27.56
CA TRP A 9 -47.62 -25.32 26.29
C TRP A 9 -48.39 -24.43 25.28
N LEU A 10 -47.80 -24.20 24.09
CA LEU A 10 -48.07 -24.93 22.82
C LEU A 10 -47.63 -24.13 21.59
N LYS A 11 -47.04 -24.85 20.62
CA LYS A 11 -46.59 -24.39 19.29
C LYS A 11 -47.75 -24.47 18.28
N ALA A 12 -47.57 -23.78 17.13
CA ALA A 12 -48.24 -23.88 15.81
C ALA A 12 -49.08 -22.64 15.44
N ALA A 13 -49.21 -22.14 14.21
CA ALA A 13 -48.60 -22.35 12.89
C ALA A 13 -49.23 -21.33 11.89
N LEU A 14 -48.54 -21.03 10.78
CA LEU A 14 -49.05 -20.68 9.42
C LEU A 14 -49.80 -19.32 9.21
N VAL A 15 -49.25 -18.36 8.44
CA VAL A 15 -49.29 -18.14 6.96
C VAL A 15 -50.56 -17.43 6.44
N GLY A 16 -50.35 -16.33 5.71
CA GLY A 16 -51.34 -15.62 4.84
C GLY A 16 -51.64 -14.20 5.35
N LEU A 17 -51.73 -13.13 4.56
CA LEU A 17 -51.95 -13.00 3.13
C LEU A 17 -51.50 -11.58 2.66
N SER A 18 -50.98 -11.54 1.44
CA SER A 18 -50.58 -10.38 0.63
C SER A 18 -51.65 -9.28 0.50
N LEU A 19 -51.26 -8.00 0.64
CA LEU A 19 -51.95 -6.87 0.00
C LEU A 19 -50.98 -5.73 -0.39
N CYS A 20 -50.93 -5.53 -1.71
CA CYS A 20 -50.44 -4.44 -2.56
C CYS A 20 -49.88 -3.16 -1.92
N HIS A 21 -48.62 -2.85 -2.24
CA HIS A 21 -48.17 -1.49 -2.55
C HIS A 21 -47.15 -1.55 -3.71
N PHE A 22 -47.63 -1.55 -4.96
CA PHE A 22 -46.76 -1.17 -6.07
C PHE A 22 -46.56 0.34 -6.00
N ALA A 23 -45.49 0.77 -5.32
CA ALA A 23 -45.03 2.13 -5.42
C ALA A 23 -44.59 2.38 -6.87
N ALA A 24 -45.25 3.32 -7.54
CA ALA A 24 -44.81 3.80 -8.84
C ALA A 24 -43.40 4.39 -8.69
N ALA A 25 -42.39 3.70 -9.22
CA ALA A 25 -41.05 4.25 -9.28
C ALA A 25 -41.06 5.42 -10.27
N ALA A 26 -41.00 6.65 -9.75
CA ALA A 26 -40.74 7.82 -10.57
C ALA A 26 -39.39 7.62 -11.29
N PRO A 27 -39.25 8.00 -12.57
CA PRO A 27 -37.95 7.95 -13.24
C PRO A 27 -36.98 8.85 -12.47
N ALA A 28 -35.97 8.25 -11.85
CA ALA A 28 -34.88 8.99 -11.25
C ALA A 28 -34.18 9.77 -12.37
N LEU A 29 -34.23 11.10 -12.28
CA LEU A 29 -33.38 11.97 -13.09
C LEU A 29 -31.93 11.70 -12.65
N VAL A 30 -31.23 10.83 -13.38
CA VAL A 30 -29.78 10.68 -13.22
C VAL A 30 -29.17 12.02 -13.62
N PRO A 31 -28.45 12.72 -12.74
CA PRO A 31 -27.73 13.92 -13.13
C PRO A 31 -26.76 13.51 -14.24
N GLU A 32 -26.74 14.29 -15.32
CA GLU A 32 -25.78 14.12 -16.40
C GLU A 32 -24.38 14.18 -15.79
N VAL A 33 -23.67 13.05 -15.82
CA VAL A 33 -22.27 13.01 -15.40
C VAL A 33 -21.53 13.87 -16.42
N ALA A 34 -21.20 15.09 -16.04
CA ALA A 34 -20.36 15.95 -16.86
C ALA A 34 -19.11 15.14 -17.25
N ASP A 35 -18.88 14.98 -18.56
CA ASP A 35 -17.66 14.40 -19.11
C ASP A 35 -16.50 15.25 -18.58
N ILE A 36 -15.88 14.82 -17.48
CA ILE A 36 -14.58 15.33 -17.06
C ILE A 36 -13.60 14.75 -18.06
N ARG A 37 -13.64 15.28 -19.28
CA ARG A 37 -12.63 15.06 -20.29
C ARG A 37 -11.40 15.80 -19.80
N VAL A 38 -10.66 15.15 -18.90
CA VAL A 38 -9.32 15.58 -18.51
C VAL A 38 -8.59 15.79 -19.82
N ARG A 39 -8.22 17.04 -20.11
CA ARG A 39 -7.47 17.39 -21.32
C ARG A 39 -6.29 16.44 -21.37
N ARG A 40 -6.22 15.62 -22.42
CA ARG A 40 -5.14 14.63 -22.56
C ARG A 40 -3.83 15.40 -22.44
N GLN A 41 -3.07 15.12 -21.39
CA GLN A 41 -1.72 15.65 -21.24
C GLN A 41 -0.93 15.20 -22.47
N SER A 42 -0.12 16.09 -23.05
CA SER A 42 0.81 15.69 -24.09
C SER A 42 1.80 14.69 -23.48
N ILE A 43 1.92 13.52 -24.09
CA ILE A 43 2.91 12.51 -23.68
C ILE A 43 4.21 12.84 -24.41
N THR A 44 5.26 13.14 -23.64
CA THR A 44 6.61 13.32 -24.17
C THR A 44 7.37 12.01 -24.03
N THR A 45 8.01 11.55 -25.10
CA THR A 45 8.90 10.40 -25.05
C THR A 45 10.17 10.76 -24.29
N VAL A 46 10.53 9.96 -23.29
CA VAL A 46 11.78 10.10 -22.54
C VAL A 46 12.93 9.51 -23.36
N SER A 47 14.10 10.16 -23.34
CA SER A 47 15.29 9.68 -24.05
C SER A 47 15.90 8.45 -23.36
N THR A 48 16.65 7.63 -24.09
CA THR A 48 17.38 6.50 -23.50
C THR A 48 18.40 6.95 -22.47
N ALA A 49 19.11 8.06 -22.73
CA ALA A 49 20.09 8.61 -21.79
C ALA A 49 19.45 9.03 -20.44
N GLU A 50 18.23 9.55 -20.49
CA GLU A 50 17.49 9.91 -19.27
C GLU A 50 17.04 8.65 -18.51
N ILE A 51 16.56 7.62 -19.21
CA ILE A 51 16.26 6.31 -18.61
C ILE A 51 17.52 5.70 -17.96
N ASP A 52 18.64 5.72 -18.69
CA ASP A 52 19.91 5.16 -18.23
C ASP A 52 20.42 5.87 -16.97
N SER A 53 20.16 7.18 -16.83
CA SER A 53 20.51 7.94 -15.64
C SER A 53 19.77 7.48 -14.36
N PHE A 54 18.62 6.82 -14.52
CA PHE A 54 17.85 6.25 -13.41
C PHE A 54 18.21 4.79 -13.07
N THR A 55 19.00 4.13 -13.92
CA THR A 55 19.38 2.72 -13.75
C THR A 55 20.06 2.44 -12.39
N PRO A 56 21.04 3.25 -11.92
CA PRO A 56 21.67 3.02 -10.62
C PRO A 56 20.65 3.00 -9.47
N TYR A 57 19.71 3.94 -9.47
CA TYR A 57 18.65 4.05 -8.47
C TYR A 57 17.67 2.87 -8.52
N SER A 58 17.41 2.32 -9.71
CA SER A 58 16.59 1.12 -9.88
C SER A 58 17.26 -0.10 -9.25
N PHE A 59 18.58 -0.23 -9.38
CA PHE A 59 19.34 -1.28 -8.68
C PHE A 59 19.39 -1.07 -7.17
N PHE A 60 19.46 0.17 -6.67
CA PHE A 60 19.34 0.45 -5.23
C PHE A 60 17.95 0.09 -4.68
N ALA A 61 16.88 0.38 -5.42
CA ALA A 61 15.53 -0.03 -5.06
C ALA A 61 15.40 -1.56 -5.02
N SER A 62 15.93 -2.25 -6.05
CA SER A 62 15.96 -3.71 -6.11
C SER A 62 16.78 -4.32 -4.96
N ALA A 63 17.93 -3.74 -4.62
CA ALA A 63 18.72 -4.13 -3.46
C ALA A 63 17.97 -3.95 -2.13
N GLY A 64 16.97 -3.07 -2.07
CA GLY A 64 16.10 -2.87 -0.90
C GLY A 64 15.35 -4.13 -0.48
N HIS A 65 15.18 -5.11 -1.38
CA HIS A 65 14.56 -6.40 -1.08
C HIS A 65 15.54 -7.47 -0.57
N CYS A 66 16.84 -7.15 -0.52
CA CYS A 66 17.84 -8.09 -0.03
C CYS A 66 17.94 -8.05 1.50
N ALA A 67 18.28 -9.19 2.11
CA ALA A 67 18.45 -9.27 3.55
C ALA A 67 19.44 -8.21 4.08
N ALA A 68 19.12 -7.59 5.22
CA ALA A 68 19.90 -6.51 5.80
C ALA A 68 21.40 -6.85 5.99
N SER A 69 21.72 -8.10 6.34
CA SER A 69 23.12 -8.56 6.46
C SER A 69 23.90 -8.53 5.13
N LYS A 70 23.20 -8.71 4.01
CA LYS A 70 23.76 -8.67 2.65
C LYS A 70 23.89 -7.25 2.13
N THR A 71 22.94 -6.36 2.43
CA THR A 71 23.05 -4.95 2.04
C THR A 71 24.07 -4.20 2.90
N LEU A 72 24.21 -4.53 4.19
CA LEU A 72 25.26 -3.96 5.04
C LEU A 72 26.68 -4.31 4.54
N THR A 73 26.86 -5.52 4.02
CA THR A 73 28.14 -5.97 3.45
C THR A 73 28.26 -5.73 1.95
N TRP A 74 27.19 -5.23 1.32
CA TRP A 74 27.05 -5.02 -0.13
C TRP A 74 27.36 -6.26 -0.99
N THR A 75 26.82 -7.43 -0.62
CA THR A 75 27.10 -8.73 -1.24
C THR A 75 25.87 -9.42 -1.86
N CYS A 76 24.83 -8.65 -2.20
CA CYS A 76 23.52 -9.15 -2.62
C CYS A 76 23.39 -9.57 -4.10
N GLY A 77 24.49 -10.00 -4.73
CA GLY A 77 24.50 -10.43 -6.13
C GLY A 77 24.32 -9.26 -7.11
N ALA A 78 23.61 -9.50 -8.21
CA ALA A 78 23.53 -8.57 -9.35
C ALA A 78 23.12 -7.14 -8.96
N ASN A 79 22.20 -6.98 -7.99
CA ASN A 79 21.76 -5.67 -7.53
C ASN A 79 22.88 -4.86 -6.88
N CYS A 80 23.69 -5.50 -6.03
CA CYS A 80 24.84 -4.84 -5.38
C CYS A 80 26.00 -4.65 -6.36
N LEU A 81 26.23 -5.62 -7.25
CA LEU A 81 27.28 -5.56 -8.27
C LEU A 81 27.05 -4.47 -9.31
N ALA A 82 25.80 -4.01 -9.49
CA ALA A 82 25.48 -2.91 -10.39
C ALA A 82 25.94 -1.53 -9.87
N ASN A 83 26.10 -1.36 -8.55
CA ASN A 83 26.59 -0.14 -7.92
C ASN A 83 27.77 -0.48 -6.96
N PRO A 84 28.93 -0.94 -7.48
CA PRO A 84 29.98 -1.54 -6.65
C PRO A 84 30.73 -0.53 -5.77
N SER A 85 30.64 0.76 -6.06
CA SER A 85 31.29 1.83 -5.32
C SER A 85 30.54 2.22 -4.04
N PHE A 86 29.25 1.86 -3.93
CA PHE A 86 28.41 2.17 -2.78
C PHE A 86 29.02 1.68 -1.47
N LYS A 87 28.93 2.53 -0.43
CA LYS A 87 29.44 2.28 0.91
C LYS A 87 28.26 2.29 1.90
N PRO A 88 27.72 1.11 2.25
CA PRO A 88 26.71 1.01 3.29
C PRO A 88 27.25 1.52 4.62
N VAL A 89 26.42 2.25 5.35
CA VAL A 89 26.70 2.76 6.71
C VAL A 89 25.84 2.01 7.73
N ALA A 90 24.58 1.73 7.39
CA ALA A 90 23.68 0.93 8.21
C ALA A 90 22.64 0.21 7.35
N ALA A 91 22.13 -0.91 7.87
CA ALA A 91 21.01 -1.64 7.30
C ALA A 91 20.23 -2.33 8.42
N GLY A 92 18.95 -2.62 8.17
CA GLY A 92 18.08 -3.26 9.15
C GLY A 92 16.80 -3.80 8.54
N GLY A 93 15.89 -4.24 9.41
CA GLY A 93 14.66 -4.94 9.05
C GLY A 93 14.80 -6.46 9.01
N ASP A 94 13.66 -7.13 9.06
CA ASP A 94 13.52 -8.59 8.96
C ASP A 94 12.79 -9.01 7.67
N GLY A 95 12.27 -8.05 6.90
CA GLY A 95 11.56 -8.29 5.65
C GLY A 95 10.10 -8.66 5.83
N ASP A 96 9.62 -8.67 7.08
CA ASP A 96 8.26 -9.04 7.50
C ASP A 96 7.63 -7.87 8.27
N LYS A 97 7.79 -7.84 9.60
CA LYS A 97 7.26 -6.77 10.48
C LYS A 97 7.96 -5.45 10.24
N VAL A 98 9.26 -5.49 9.98
CA VAL A 98 10.05 -4.32 9.64
C VAL A 98 10.66 -4.55 8.27
N GLN A 99 10.17 -3.79 7.29
CA GLN A 99 10.70 -3.79 5.94
C GLN A 99 12.22 -3.60 5.96
N PHE A 100 12.92 -4.33 5.10
CA PHE A 100 14.36 -4.14 4.94
C PHE A 100 14.65 -2.69 4.54
N TRP A 101 15.74 -2.15 5.06
CA TRP A 101 16.21 -0.83 4.69
C TRP A 101 17.73 -0.77 4.77
N PHE A 102 18.32 0.15 4.03
CA PHE A 102 19.73 0.49 4.16
C PHE A 102 20.00 1.96 3.85
N VAL A 103 21.10 2.47 4.41
CA VAL A 103 21.63 3.81 4.15
C VAL A 103 23.12 3.71 3.89
N GLY A 104 23.62 4.54 2.97
CA GLY A 104 25.05 4.63 2.66
C GLY A 104 25.35 5.76 1.69
N PHE A 105 26.63 5.90 1.34
CA PHE A 105 27.10 6.90 0.39
C PHE A 105 27.60 6.24 -0.89
N ASP A 106 27.15 6.73 -2.04
CA ASP A 106 27.70 6.39 -3.35
C ASP A 106 28.64 7.52 -3.82
N PRO A 107 29.94 7.27 -3.96
CA PRO A 107 30.88 8.29 -4.40
C PRO A 107 30.80 8.60 -5.90
N ASP A 108 30.32 7.67 -6.74
CA ASP A 108 30.20 7.89 -8.18
C ASP A 108 28.99 8.79 -8.49
N LEU A 109 27.90 8.62 -7.73
CA LEU A 109 26.72 9.48 -7.78
C LEU A 109 26.81 10.71 -6.87
N ASN A 110 27.84 10.79 -6.02
CA ASN A 110 28.02 11.79 -4.97
C ASN A 110 26.74 12.01 -4.14
N THR A 111 26.11 10.93 -3.70
CA THR A 111 24.76 10.96 -3.11
C THR A 111 24.66 10.02 -1.92
N VAL A 112 23.95 10.44 -0.87
CA VAL A 112 23.49 9.54 0.19
C VAL A 112 22.23 8.83 -0.30
N VAL A 113 22.28 7.50 -0.31
CA VAL A 113 21.15 6.66 -0.73
C VAL A 113 20.50 6.08 0.52
N VAL A 114 19.18 6.23 0.60
CA VAL A 114 18.33 5.55 1.57
C VAL A 114 17.33 4.71 0.79
N SER A 115 17.35 3.40 1.01
CA SER A 115 16.44 2.46 0.35
C SER A 115 15.58 1.76 1.39
N HIS A 116 14.30 1.63 1.07
CA HIS A 116 13.31 0.89 1.85
C HIS A 116 12.69 -0.17 0.94
N GLN A 117 12.54 -1.39 1.46
CA GLN A 117 11.82 -2.47 0.81
C GLN A 117 10.37 -2.05 0.61
N GLY A 118 9.86 -2.23 -0.61
CA GLY A 118 8.43 -2.11 -0.89
C GLY A 118 7.64 -3.31 -0.37
N THR A 119 6.32 -3.30 -0.56
CA THR A 119 5.44 -4.43 -0.22
C THR A 119 5.88 -5.70 -0.95
N ASN A 120 6.27 -6.73 -0.20
CA ASN A 120 6.39 -8.08 -0.74
C ASN A 120 4.98 -8.70 -0.78
N THR A 121 4.40 -8.84 -1.97
CA THR A 121 3.02 -9.34 -2.15
C THR A 121 2.84 -10.81 -1.78
N SER A 122 3.94 -11.54 -1.50
CA SER A 122 3.88 -12.91 -0.97
C SER A 122 3.72 -12.95 0.56
N GLU A 123 3.97 -11.83 1.25
CA GLU A 123 3.71 -11.69 2.68
C GLU A 123 2.33 -11.04 2.87
N ILE A 124 1.45 -11.72 3.61
CA ILE A 124 0.05 -11.28 3.81
C ILE A 124 -0.04 -10.03 4.71
N LEU A 125 0.95 -9.80 5.57
CA LEU A 125 0.92 -8.69 6.52
C LEU A 125 1.02 -7.29 5.87
N PRO A 126 1.93 -7.00 4.92
CA PRO A 126 1.91 -5.71 4.24
C PRO A 126 0.64 -5.48 3.41
N LEU A 127 -0.06 -6.54 2.94
CA LEU A 127 -1.38 -6.39 2.32
C LEU A 127 -2.47 -5.97 3.32
N ILE A 128 -2.38 -6.41 4.58
CA ILE A 128 -3.34 -6.03 5.63
C ILE A 128 -3.07 -4.60 6.11
N GLU A 129 -1.81 -4.19 6.28
CA GLU A 129 -1.45 -2.81 6.60
C GLU A 129 -1.91 -1.84 5.50
N ASP A 130 -1.72 -2.22 4.22
CA ASP A 130 -2.22 -1.47 3.05
C ASP A 130 -3.77 -1.47 2.96
N ALA A 131 -4.44 -2.52 3.46
CA ALA A 131 -5.90 -2.60 3.49
C ALA A 131 -6.52 -1.81 4.66
N SER A 132 -5.79 -1.64 5.78
CA SER A 132 -6.17 -0.75 6.88
C SER A 132 -5.78 0.69 6.56
N ILE A 133 -6.55 1.35 5.71
CA ILE A 133 -6.44 2.80 5.47
C ILE A 133 -6.96 3.56 6.71
N GLU A 134 -6.19 3.53 7.80
CA GLU A 134 -6.33 4.44 8.94
C GLU A 134 -5.82 5.82 8.50
N LYS A 135 -6.74 6.70 8.09
CA LYS A 135 -6.39 8.07 7.73
C LYS A 135 -6.02 8.85 9.00
N THR A 136 -4.73 9.07 9.22
CA THR A 136 -4.32 10.06 10.22
C THR A 136 -4.53 11.48 9.70
N THR A 137 -4.85 12.41 10.60
CA THR A 137 -5.01 13.82 10.21
C THR A 137 -3.64 14.43 9.95
N LEU A 138 -3.39 14.87 8.71
CA LEU A 138 -2.20 15.66 8.39
C LEU A 138 -2.35 17.07 8.94
N ILE A 139 -1.93 17.28 10.19
CA ILE A 139 -1.83 18.62 10.74
C ILE A 139 -0.55 19.24 10.19
N ARG A 140 -0.65 20.38 9.49
CA ARG A 140 0.52 21.20 9.13
C ARG A 140 1.22 21.60 10.42
N LYS A 141 2.29 20.89 10.76
CA LYS A 141 3.20 21.32 11.83
C LYS A 141 3.95 22.52 11.26
N ASN A 142 3.55 23.73 11.65
CA ASN A 142 4.42 24.90 11.49
C ASN A 142 5.63 24.62 12.39
N LEU A 143 6.70 24.11 11.79
CA LEU A 143 7.98 23.92 12.47
C LEU A 143 8.57 25.33 12.71
N PRO A 144 9.08 25.63 13.92
CA PRO A 144 9.71 26.92 14.22
C PRO A 144 10.92 27.21 13.35
#